data_AF-A0A8S2G9S8-F1
#
_entry.id   AF-A0A8S2G9S8-F1
#
_cell.length_a   1.000
_cell.length_b   1.000
_cell.length_c   1.000
_cell.angle_alpha   90.00
_cell.angle_beta   90.00
_cell.angle_gamma   90.00
#
_symmetry.space_group_name_H-M   'P 1'
#
loop_
_entity.id
_entity.type
_entity.pdbx_description
1 polymer ?
#
loop_
_entity_poly.entity_id
_entity_poly.type
_entity_poly.pdbx_seq_one_letter_code
_entity_poly.pdbx_strand_id
1 'polypeptide(L)'
;SHVRALAVLTNGELASGSFDKTIKIWNPKDGTVKRTLKAHFPVWILISLPNGDLVSGSNANSIIIWNPINGTLKKELISHTNWIRAFAVFSNEDLASGSVDKTVKIWNPRDGTLKRTFSTSNKERENHTNELRKYTSPTKLLR
;
A
#
# COMPACT_ATOMS: atom_id res chain seq x y z
N SER A 1 11.75 20.13 -3.35
CA SER A 1 10.61 19.34 -2.84
C SER A 1 11.14 18.04 -2.23
N HIS A 2 10.53 17.51 -1.18
CA HIS A 2 11.05 16.34 -0.46
C HIS A 2 10.80 15.04 -1.24
N VAL A 3 11.86 14.26 -1.46
CA VAL A 3 11.73 12.85 -1.87
C VAL A 3 11.25 12.05 -0.66
N ARG A 4 10.23 11.22 -0.86
CA ARG A 4 9.56 10.47 0.20
C ARG A 4 9.61 8.96 0.02
N ALA A 5 9.77 8.51 -1.22
CA ALA A 5 9.71 7.11 -1.58
C ALA A 5 10.76 6.79 -2.63
N LEU A 6 11.32 5.59 -2.54
CA LEU A 6 12.24 5.02 -3.52
C LEU A 6 11.78 3.59 -3.85
N ALA A 7 11.98 3.17 -5.10
CA ALA A 7 11.82 1.77 -5.51
C ALA A 7 12.85 1.43 -6.59
N VAL A 8 13.47 0.25 -6.47
CA VAL A 8 14.28 -0.31 -7.55
C VAL A 8 13.34 -1.05 -8.51
N LEU A 9 13.41 -0.72 -9.79
CA LEU A 9 12.62 -1.35 -10.85
C LEU A 9 13.27 -2.67 -11.28
N THR A 10 12.48 -3.56 -11.87
CA THR A 10 12.97 -4.88 -12.33
C THR A 10 14.04 -4.78 -13.42
N ASN A 11 14.09 -3.67 -14.16
CA ASN A 11 15.12 -3.38 -15.14
C ASN A 11 16.39 -2.73 -14.55
N GLY A 12 16.47 -2.59 -13.22
CA GLY A 12 17.59 -1.99 -12.50
C GLY A 12 17.58 -0.46 -12.43
N GLU A 13 16.56 0.20 -12.97
CA GLU A 13 16.39 1.66 -12.80
C GLU A 13 15.88 2.00 -11.40
N LEU A 14 16.08 3.25 -10.98
CA LEU A 14 15.55 3.75 -9.71
C LEU A 14 14.31 4.60 -9.97
N ALA A 15 13.27 4.45 -9.15
CA ALA A 15 12.13 5.34 -9.11
C ALA A 15 12.15 6.15 -7.81
N SER A 16 11.82 7.45 -7.88
CA SER A 16 11.67 8.31 -6.70
C SER A 16 10.35 9.06 -6.70
N GLY A 17 9.60 8.99 -5.61
CA GLY A 17 8.34 9.71 -5.41
C GLY A 17 8.53 10.96 -4.55
N SER A 18 7.88 12.06 -4.91
CA SER A 18 8.08 13.38 -4.30
C SER A 18 6.77 14.08 -3.92
N PHE A 19 6.86 15.03 -2.99
CA PHE A 19 5.79 15.97 -2.65
C PHE A 19 5.44 16.96 -3.76
N ASP A 20 6.30 17.11 -4.77
CA ASP A 20 5.98 17.90 -5.98
C ASP A 20 4.99 17.20 -6.92
N LYS A 21 4.42 16.08 -6.49
CA LYS A 21 3.43 15.29 -7.22
C LYS A 21 4.00 14.61 -8.47
N THR A 22 5.31 14.35 -8.46
CA THR A 22 5.99 13.61 -9.53
C THR A 22 6.64 12.32 -9.04
N ILE A 23 6.81 11.40 -9.99
CA ILE A 23 7.70 10.26 -9.88
C ILE A 23 8.80 10.45 -10.92
N LYS A 24 10.06 10.37 -10.52
CA LYS A 24 11.19 10.38 -11.45
C LYS A 24 11.77 8.99 -11.59
N ILE A 25 12.08 8.61 -12.82
CA ILE A 25 12.80 7.38 -13.17
C ILE A 25 14.23 7.75 -13.54
N TRP A 26 15.19 7.10 -12.92
CA TRP A 26 16.61 7.43 -12.99
C TRP A 26 17.40 6.26 -13.55
N ASN A 27 18.43 6.57 -14.32
CA ASN A 27 19.53 5.64 -14.52
C ASN A 27 20.49 5.76 -13.33
N PRO A 28 20.61 4.74 -12.46
CA PRO A 28 21.48 4.85 -11.30
C PRO A 28 22.97 4.85 -11.64
N LYS A 29 23.36 4.45 -12.87
CA LYS A 29 24.78 4.42 -13.28
C LYS A 29 25.37 5.81 -13.52
N ASP A 30 24.58 6.71 -14.11
CA ASP A 30 25.03 8.05 -14.52
C ASP A 30 24.24 9.18 -13.84
N GLY A 31 23.21 8.86 -13.04
CA GLY A 31 22.39 9.83 -12.31
C GLY A 31 21.39 10.59 -13.17
N THR A 32 21.22 10.22 -14.44
CA THR A 32 20.32 10.94 -15.35
C THR A 32 18.85 10.59 -15.10
N VAL A 33 17.97 11.60 -15.21
CA VAL A 33 16.52 11.40 -15.19
C VAL A 33 16.08 10.93 -16.57
N LYS A 34 15.66 9.66 -16.69
CA LYS A 34 15.10 9.09 -17.91
C LYS A 34 13.66 9.52 -18.15
N ARG A 35 12.88 9.68 -17.07
CA ARG A 35 11.46 10.04 -17.18
C ARG A 35 10.94 10.76 -15.94
N THR A 36 9.93 11.59 -16.13
CA THR A 36 9.13 12.18 -15.05
C THR A 36 7.65 11.86 -15.29
N LEU A 37 7.02 11.16 -14.35
CA LEU A 37 5.60 10.84 -14.34
C LEU A 37 4.86 11.87 -13.48
N LYS A 38 3.74 12.40 -13.97
CA LYS A 38 2.89 13.33 -13.21
C LYS A 38 1.83 12.53 -12.46
N ALA A 39 2.02 12.36 -11.15
CA ALA A 39 1.09 11.64 -10.30
C ALA A 39 -0.12 12.49 -9.89
N HIS A 40 -0.06 13.82 -10.04
CA HIS A 40 -1.13 14.77 -9.67
C HIS A 40 -1.49 14.85 -8.17
N PHE A 41 -0.91 13.99 -7.34
CA PHE A 41 -0.94 14.02 -5.88
C PHE A 41 0.47 13.75 -5.30
N PRO A 42 0.76 14.18 -4.05
CA PRO A 42 2.02 13.86 -3.40
C PRO A 42 2.25 12.35 -3.32
N VAL A 43 3.42 11.87 -3.73
CA VAL A 43 3.73 10.44 -3.75
C VAL A 43 4.43 10.06 -2.45
N TRP A 44 3.77 9.25 -1.63
CA TRP A 44 4.25 8.89 -0.29
C TRP A 44 4.99 7.57 -0.24
N ILE A 45 4.63 6.64 -1.13
CA ILE A 45 5.18 5.29 -1.17
C ILE A 45 5.20 4.78 -2.62
N LEU A 46 6.23 3.98 -2.92
CA LEU A 46 6.43 3.31 -4.20
C LEU A 46 6.77 1.84 -3.97
N ILE A 47 6.39 0.97 -4.90
CA ILE A 47 6.89 -0.41 -4.98
C ILE A 47 6.92 -0.87 -6.44
N SER A 48 8.00 -1.58 -6.82
CA SER A 48 8.06 -2.26 -8.11
C SER A 48 7.40 -3.64 -8.00
N LEU A 49 6.55 -3.98 -8.95
CA LEU A 49 5.97 -5.31 -9.08
C LEU A 49 6.89 -6.23 -9.89
N PRO A 50 6.82 -7.56 -9.69
CA PRO A 50 7.57 -8.54 -10.47
C PRO A 50 7.31 -8.46 -11.99
N ASN A 51 6.10 -8.07 -12.38
CA ASN A 51 5.73 -7.87 -13.78
C ASN A 51 6.31 -6.60 -14.42
N GLY A 52 7.10 -5.81 -13.67
CA GLY A 52 7.74 -4.57 -14.12
C GLY A 52 6.91 -3.31 -13.96
N ASP A 53 5.67 -3.41 -13.46
CA ASP A 53 4.85 -2.24 -13.18
C ASP A 53 5.29 -1.54 -11.90
N LEU A 54 5.13 -0.22 -11.86
CA LEU A 54 5.41 0.59 -10.69
C LEU A 54 4.08 0.97 -10.02
N VAL A 55 3.99 0.77 -8.72
CA VAL A 55 2.83 1.16 -7.92
C VAL A 55 3.19 2.38 -7.08
N SER A 56 2.29 3.37 -7.05
CA SER A 56 2.40 4.53 -6.18
C SER A 56 1.18 4.67 -5.28
N GLY A 57 1.43 5.03 -4.01
CA GLY A 57 0.40 5.29 -3.03
C GLY A 57 0.44 6.74 -2.54
N SER A 58 -0.74 7.27 -2.21
CA SER A 58 -0.90 8.65 -1.76
C SER A 58 -1.76 8.79 -0.51
N ASN A 59 -1.92 10.04 -0.08
CA ASN A 59 -2.91 10.43 0.93
C ASN A 59 -4.33 10.58 0.34
N ALA A 60 -4.47 10.59 -0.98
CA ALA A 60 -5.71 10.87 -1.70
C ALA A 60 -6.51 9.61 -2.02
N ASN A 61 -6.44 8.58 -1.17
CA ASN A 61 -7.26 7.36 -1.21
C ASN A 61 -7.03 6.42 -2.42
N SER A 62 -6.21 6.80 -3.39
CA SER A 62 -5.94 6.00 -4.59
C SER A 62 -4.58 5.29 -4.56
N ILE A 63 -4.56 4.09 -5.15
CA ILE A 63 -3.35 3.41 -5.62
C ILE A 63 -3.28 3.59 -7.14
N ILE A 64 -2.14 4.04 -7.66
CA ILE A 64 -1.95 4.14 -9.11
C ILE A 64 -0.88 3.15 -9.56
N ILE A 65 -1.18 2.46 -10.65
CA ILE A 65 -0.28 1.53 -11.33
C ILE A 65 0.19 2.17 -12.63
N TRP A 66 1.51 2.21 -12.80
CA TRP A 66 2.20 2.83 -13.92
C TRP A 66 2.96 1.78 -14.71
N ASN A 67 3.03 1.98 -16.02
CA ASN A 67 4.12 1.43 -16.80
C ASN A 67 5.31 2.41 -16.70
N PRO A 68 6.41 2.07 -16.00
CA PRO A 68 7.52 3.00 -15.83
C PRO A 68 8.32 3.23 -17.11
N ILE A 69 8.29 2.29 -18.08
CA ILE A 69 9.08 2.33 -19.32
C ILE A 69 8.57 3.43 -20.25
N ASN A 70 7.27 3.43 -20.54
CA ASN A 70 6.64 4.43 -21.41
C ASN A 70 5.98 5.57 -20.61
N GLY A 71 5.81 5.41 -19.30
CA GLY A 71 5.24 6.40 -18.39
C GLY A 71 3.73 6.48 -18.37
N THR A 72 3.02 5.50 -18.92
CA THR A 72 1.56 5.54 -18.94
C THR A 72 0.96 5.13 -17.60
N LEU A 73 -0.13 5.80 -17.21
CA LEU A 73 -1.02 5.33 -16.16
C LEU A 73 -1.76 4.10 -16.69
N LYS A 74 -1.56 2.94 -16.07
CA LYS A 74 -2.25 1.70 -16.43
C LYS A 74 -3.59 1.58 -15.72
N LYS A 75 -3.62 1.93 -14.43
CA LYS A 75 -4.82 1.76 -13.61
C LYS A 75 -4.80 2.66 -12.38
N GLU A 76 -5.99 3.06 -11.96
CA GLU A 76 -6.27 3.71 -10.69
C GLU A 76 -7.22 2.82 -9.87
N LEU A 77 -6.85 2.54 -8.62
CA LEU A 77 -7.65 1.76 -7.68
C LEU A 77 -8.11 2.68 -6.55
N ILE A 78 -9.43 2.87 -6.44
CA ILE A 78 -10.02 3.49 -5.26
C ILE A 78 -9.81 2.52 -4.10
N SER A 79 -8.89 2.85 -3.20
CA SER A 79 -8.29 1.86 -2.31
C SER A 79 -8.78 1.98 -0.86
N HIS A 80 -8.39 3.05 -0.20
CA HIS A 80 -8.47 3.24 1.25
C HIS A 80 -9.16 4.55 1.55
N THR A 81 -9.72 4.72 2.74
CA THR A 81 -10.34 5.99 3.15
C THR A 81 -9.37 6.95 3.83
N ASN A 82 -8.10 6.56 3.94
CA ASN A 82 -7.03 7.33 4.57
C ASN A 82 -5.67 6.96 3.95
N TRP A 83 -4.59 7.59 4.43
CA TRP A 83 -3.26 7.52 3.84
C TRP A 83 -2.74 6.09 3.79
N ILE A 84 -2.28 5.71 2.61
CA ILE A 84 -1.57 4.46 2.41
C ILE A 84 -0.17 4.60 3.03
N ARG A 85 0.19 3.65 3.88
CA ARG A 85 1.45 3.65 4.63
C ARG A 85 2.39 2.54 4.23
N ALA A 86 1.88 1.47 3.63
CA ALA A 86 2.67 0.32 3.29
C ALA A 86 2.13 -0.36 2.03
N PHE A 87 3.05 -0.90 1.24
CA PHE A 87 2.79 -1.91 0.23
C PHE A 87 3.64 -3.14 0.49
N ALA A 88 3.11 -4.30 0.10
CA ALA A 88 3.87 -5.53 -0.01
C ALA A 88 3.38 -6.32 -1.22
N VAL A 89 4.24 -7.16 -1.79
CA VAL A 89 3.92 -7.98 -2.97
C VAL A 89 4.09 -9.44 -2.60
N PHE A 90 3.08 -10.24 -2.93
CA PHE A 90 3.12 -11.68 -2.75
C PHE A 90 3.87 -12.35 -3.91
N SER A 91 4.34 -13.58 -3.71
CA SER A 91 4.95 -14.38 -4.78
C SER A 91 4.02 -14.66 -5.95
N ASN A 92 2.69 -14.63 -5.73
CA ASN A 92 1.67 -14.74 -6.77
C ASN A 92 1.34 -13.40 -7.45
N GLU A 93 2.14 -12.36 -7.23
CA GLU A 93 2.00 -10.99 -7.73
C GLU A 93 0.83 -10.18 -7.18
N ASP A 94 0.09 -10.68 -6.19
CA ASP A 94 -0.91 -9.86 -5.52
C ASP A 94 -0.26 -8.68 -4.78
N LEU A 95 -0.96 -7.55 -4.74
CA LEU A 95 -0.54 -6.36 -4.01
C LEU A 95 -1.29 -6.29 -2.69
N ALA A 96 -0.57 -6.25 -1.57
CA ALA A 96 -1.12 -5.79 -0.29
C ALA A 96 -0.91 -4.29 -0.13
N SER A 97 -1.94 -3.59 0.35
CA SER A 97 -1.86 -2.20 0.79
C SER A 97 -2.34 -2.06 2.23
N GLY A 98 -1.58 -1.33 3.04
CA GLY A 98 -1.92 -1.02 4.44
C GLY A 98 -2.14 0.49 4.63
N SER A 99 -3.16 0.85 5.41
CA SER A 99 -3.59 2.25 5.56
C SER A 99 -3.87 2.65 7.01
N VAL A 100 -3.83 3.95 7.25
CA VAL A 100 -4.29 4.59 8.51
C VAL A 100 -5.78 4.33 8.78
N ASP A 101 -6.56 3.92 7.77
CA ASP A 101 -7.96 3.52 7.94
C ASP A 101 -8.15 2.20 8.72
N LYS A 102 -7.06 1.63 9.26
CA LYS A 102 -7.03 0.39 10.04
C LYS A 102 -7.38 -0.85 9.22
N THR A 103 -7.20 -0.78 7.89
CA THR A 103 -7.40 -1.91 7.01
C THR A 103 -6.15 -2.29 6.23
N VAL A 104 -6.07 -3.58 5.91
CA VAL A 104 -5.17 -4.13 4.89
C VAL A 104 -6.04 -4.63 3.74
N LYS A 105 -5.70 -4.28 2.51
CA LYS A 105 -6.41 -4.71 1.30
C LYS A 105 -5.50 -5.49 0.38
N ILE A 106 -6.03 -6.55 -0.23
CA ILE A 106 -5.32 -7.40 -1.19
C ILE A 106 -5.94 -7.20 -2.56
N TRP A 107 -5.10 -6.89 -3.55
CA TRP A 107 -5.51 -6.55 -4.90
C TRP A 107 -4.86 -7.49 -5.90
N ASN A 108 -5.59 -7.85 -6.95
CA ASN A 108 -4.95 -8.26 -8.19
C ASN A 108 -4.54 -6.98 -8.95
N PRO A 109 -3.24 -6.69 -9.12
CA PRO A 109 -2.83 -5.46 -9.80
C PRO A 109 -3.09 -5.48 -11.31
N ARG A 110 -3.25 -6.67 -11.93
CA ARG A 110 -3.46 -6.78 -13.39
C ARG A 110 -4.85 -6.31 -13.81
N ASP A 111 -5.88 -6.74 -13.10
CA ASP A 111 -7.27 -6.38 -13.38
C ASP A 111 -7.85 -5.35 -12.39
N GLY A 112 -7.14 -5.05 -11.30
CA GLY A 112 -7.55 -4.10 -10.26
C GLY A 112 -8.58 -4.62 -9.27
N THR A 113 -8.88 -5.90 -9.28
CA THR A 113 -9.90 -6.47 -8.39
C THR A 113 -9.44 -6.49 -6.94
N LEU A 114 -10.31 -6.05 -6.02
CA LEU A 114 -10.13 -6.20 -4.58
C LEU A 114 -10.46 -7.64 -4.18
N LYS A 115 -9.46 -8.42 -3.77
CA LYS A 115 -9.63 -9.82 -3.36
C LYS A 115 -10.09 -9.96 -1.92
N ARG A 116 -9.52 -9.17 -1.02
CA ARG A 116 -9.77 -9.24 0.43
C ARG A 116 -9.58 -7.88 1.10
N THR A 117 -10.31 -7.67 2.20
CA THR A 117 -10.07 -6.59 3.16
C THR A 117 -9.99 -7.20 4.55
N PHE A 118 -8.94 -6.88 5.29
CA PHE A 118 -8.75 -7.24 6.69
C PHE A 118 -8.86 -5.98 7.54
N SER A 119 -9.64 -6.02 8.62
CA SER A 119 -9.66 -4.95 9.62
C SER A 119 -8.73 -5.33 10.77
N THR A 120 -7.85 -4.41 11.16
CA THR A 120 -6.97 -4.59 12.33
C THR A 120 -7.64 -4.14 13.63
N SER A 121 -8.88 -3.67 13.57
CA SER A 121 -9.66 -3.36 14.78
C SER A 121 -10.09 -4.65 15.48
N ASN A 122 -9.48 -4.91 16.64
CA ASN A 122 -9.74 -6.01 17.59
C ASN A 122 -11.10 -6.73 17.46
N LYS A 123 -11.20 -7.76 16.62
CA LYS A 123 -12.15 -8.87 16.84
C LYS A 123 -11.59 -9.92 17.81
N GLU A 124 -10.27 -9.91 18.07
CA GLU A 124 -9.62 -10.89 18.94
C GLU A 124 -9.76 -10.60 20.44
N ARG A 125 -10.14 -9.37 20.84
CA ARG A 125 -10.34 -9.04 22.27
C ARG A 125 -11.61 -9.64 22.89
N GLU A 126 -12.55 -10.12 22.08
CA GLU A 126 -13.78 -10.76 22.59
C GLU A 126 -13.56 -12.22 23.02
N ASN A 127 -12.53 -12.91 22.49
CA ASN A 127 -12.28 -14.31 22.86
C ASN A 127 -11.55 -14.44 24.20
N HIS A 128 -10.61 -13.55 24.53
CA HIS A 128 -9.91 -13.58 25.83
C HIS A 128 -10.74 -13.03 27.00
N THR A 129 -11.70 -12.12 26.75
CA THR A 129 -12.58 -11.60 27.82
C THR A 129 -13.70 -12.58 28.19
N ASN A 130 -14.09 -13.48 27.27
CA ASN A 130 -15.09 -14.52 27.56
C ASN A 130 -14.53 -15.68 28.39
N GLU A 131 -13.23 -15.97 28.35
CA GLU A 131 -12.63 -16.96 29.26
C GLU A 131 -12.52 -16.45 30.70
N LEU A 132 -12.18 -15.17 30.91
CA LEU A 132 -12.06 -14.59 32.26
C LEU A 132 -13.40 -14.46 33.00
N ARG A 133 -14.51 -14.33 32.27
CA ARG A 133 -15.88 -14.32 32.85
C ARG A 133 -16.35 -15.70 33.34
N LYS A 134 -15.79 -16.80 32.82
CA LYS A 134 -16.11 -18.15 33.34
C LYS A 134 -15.54 -18.41 34.74
N TYR A 135 -14.49 -17.68 35.13
CA TYR A 135 -13.82 -17.86 36.42
C TYR A 135 -14.16 -16.78 37.47
N THR A 136 -15.03 -15.82 37.14
CA THR A 136 -15.50 -14.77 38.07
C THR A 136 -17.03 -14.75 38.15
N SER A 137 -17.64 -15.85 38.57
CA SER A 137 -18.98 -15.81 39.15
C SER A 137 -18.88 -15.59 40.66
N PRO A 138 -19.45 -14.51 41.23
CA PRO A 138 -19.58 -14.38 42.68
C PRO A 138 -20.62 -15.38 43.16
N THR A 139 -20.19 -16.30 44.02
CA THR A 139 -21.06 -17.22 44.74
C THR A 139 -22.12 -16.43 45.52
N LYS A 140 -23.39 -16.72 45.24
CA LYS A 140 -24.54 -16.30 46.05
C LYS A 140 -24.32 -16.72 47.50
N LEU A 141 -24.20 -15.77 48.42
CA LEU A 141 -24.42 -16.03 49.84
C LEU A 141 -25.93 -15.98 50.10
N LEU A 142 -26.50 -17.15 50.37
CA LEU A 142 -27.86 -17.34 50.87
C LEU A 142 -27.96 -16.74 52.29
N ARG A 143 -29.07 -16.04 52.57
CA ARG A 143 -29.60 -15.86 53.92
C ARG A 143 -30.63 -16.96 54.18
#